data_AF-A0A1I0TLZ1-F1
#
_entry.id   AF-A0A1I0TLZ1-F1
#
_cell.length_a   1.000
_cell.length_b   1.000
_cell.length_c   1.000
_cell.angle_alpha   90.00
_cell.angle_beta   90.00
_cell.angle_gamma   90.00
#
_symmetry.space_group_name_H-M   'P 1'
#
loop_
_entity.id
_entity.type
_entity.pdbx_description
1 polymer ?
#
loop_
_entity_poly.entity_id
_entity_poly.type
_entity_poly.pdbx_seq_one_letter_code
_entity_poly.pdbx_strand_id
1 'polypeptide(L)'
;MLNKEKLAGLLELALKDEELSQNKYKEKINNAALLVSVISSNFTAQQNHFGIFEAWTMYLSYLMRFAERNQLAVTLYHSEYQLAKQMTIDSLEELWTEIQERKDFLTGNYLEDSFFHGYKKMMLLGAMSLLGLHHLFAGTKFDHHKLAHFIEQHFYETKIWGESAHAYTLCTYWYFKKVDARDKSAEFLKALINGIIEVNKVDGLANPYYGVEDCALHNFLNQDTVEIDKKHSYYLEGFINLLVLQNYKNEIRFLWRDISYFVFKDFRLNETSDFYCWRNKLGKEHSVLPKLKQEW
;
A
#
# COMPACT_ATOMS: atom_id res chain seq x y z
N MET A 1 1.76 11.07 11.07
CA MET A 1 1.68 9.70 10.52
C MET A 1 2.46 8.75 11.41
N LEU A 2 2.20 7.45 11.31
CA LEU A 2 2.91 6.44 12.09
C LEU A 2 4.38 6.37 11.66
N ASN A 3 5.32 6.35 12.61
CA ASN A 3 6.72 6.07 12.29
C ASN A 3 6.89 4.56 12.06
N LYS A 4 6.78 4.16 10.79
CA LYS A 4 6.76 2.76 10.36
C LYS A 4 8.07 2.04 10.68
N GLU A 5 9.22 2.69 10.49
CA GLU A 5 10.52 2.09 10.77
C GLU A 5 10.68 1.75 12.27
N LYS A 6 10.27 2.65 13.16
CA LYS A 6 10.31 2.39 14.61
C LYS A 6 9.36 1.26 15.01
N LEU A 7 8.15 1.22 14.46
CA LEU A 7 7.21 0.14 14.74
C LEU A 7 7.72 -1.21 14.20
N ALA A 8 8.26 -1.22 12.99
CA ALA A 8 8.88 -2.40 12.38
C ALA A 8 10.01 -2.94 13.26
N GLY A 9 10.94 -2.09 13.70
CA GLY A 9 12.03 -2.50 14.60
C GLY A 9 11.54 -3.04 15.93
N LEU A 10 10.47 -2.47 16.50
CA LEU A 10 9.84 -3.00 17.71
C LEU A 10 9.20 -4.38 17.49
N LEU A 11 8.47 -4.56 16.38
CA LEU A 11 7.83 -5.83 16.03
C LEU A 11 8.86 -6.93 15.75
N GLU A 12 9.99 -6.60 15.10
CA GLU A 12 11.11 -7.53 14.89
C GLU A 12 11.73 -7.98 16.21
N LEU A 13 11.83 -7.08 17.19
CA LEU A 13 12.32 -7.42 18.51
C LEU A 13 11.32 -8.27 19.29
N ALA A 14 10.04 -7.93 19.25
CA ALA A 14 8.98 -8.63 19.98
C ALA A 14 8.70 -10.03 19.40
N LEU A 15 8.75 -10.18 18.09
CA LEU A 15 8.50 -11.41 17.33
C LEU A 15 9.78 -12.01 16.77
N LYS A 16 10.86 -11.96 17.54
CA LYS A 16 12.13 -12.56 17.15
C LYS A 16 12.05 -14.09 17.09
N ASP A 17 12.59 -14.66 16.01
CA ASP A 17 12.66 -16.11 15.78
C ASP A 17 13.58 -16.79 16.80
N GLU A 18 12.98 -17.67 17.60
CA GLU A 18 13.64 -18.46 18.64
C GLU A 18 12.88 -19.79 18.77
N GLU A 19 13.59 -20.89 19.01
CA GLU A 19 12.95 -22.17 19.32
C GLU A 19 12.28 -22.08 20.69
N LEU A 20 10.95 -22.18 20.71
CA LEU A 20 10.15 -21.96 21.90
C LEU A 20 9.06 -23.03 22.06
N SER A 21 8.53 -23.13 23.27
CA SER A 21 7.30 -23.90 23.51
C SER A 21 6.08 -23.18 22.94
N GLN A 22 5.00 -23.91 22.64
CA GLN A 22 3.76 -23.34 22.11
C GLN A 22 3.20 -22.20 22.97
N ASN A 23 3.25 -22.33 24.29
CA ASN A 23 2.79 -21.28 25.21
C ASN A 23 3.63 -20.01 25.09
N LYS A 24 4.94 -20.14 24.85
CA LYS A 24 5.84 -19.01 24.68
C LYS A 24 5.65 -18.29 23.35
N TYR A 25 5.31 -19.02 22.28
CA TYR A 25 4.89 -18.40 21.01
C TYR A 25 3.64 -17.53 21.19
N LYS A 26 2.60 -18.09 21.83
CA LYS A 26 1.36 -17.34 22.10
C LYS A 26 1.60 -16.11 22.97
N GLU A 27 2.43 -16.24 24.01
CA GLU A 27 2.84 -15.13 24.86
C GLU A 27 3.52 -14.01 24.06
N LYS A 28 4.47 -14.33 23.18
CA LYS A 28 5.13 -13.34 22.30
C LYS A 28 4.13 -12.62 21.38
N ILE A 29 3.23 -13.37 20.75
CA ILE A 29 2.20 -12.83 19.84
C ILE A 29 1.30 -11.84 20.59
N ASN A 30 0.86 -12.20 21.81
CA ASN A 30 0.02 -11.37 22.67
C ASN A 30 0.75 -10.11 23.12
N ASN A 31 2.02 -10.26 23.54
CA ASN A 31 2.84 -9.12 23.97
C ASN A 31 3.07 -8.14 22.80
N ALA A 32 3.31 -8.64 21.59
CA ALA A 32 3.44 -7.81 20.40
C ALA A 32 2.13 -7.06 20.08
N ALA A 33 0.97 -7.71 20.18
CA ALA A 33 -0.33 -7.04 20.02
C ALA A 33 -0.56 -5.95 21.08
N LEU A 34 -0.20 -6.23 22.34
CA LEU A 34 -0.31 -5.26 23.43
C LEU A 34 0.58 -4.03 23.19
N LEU A 35 1.82 -4.24 22.74
CA LEU A 35 2.72 -3.14 22.38
C LEU A 35 2.14 -2.27 21.25
N VAL A 36 1.57 -2.90 20.23
CA VAL A 36 0.88 -2.19 19.13
C VAL A 36 -0.30 -1.39 19.67
N SER A 37 -1.11 -1.97 20.55
CA SER A 37 -2.23 -1.27 21.19
C SER A 37 -1.78 -0.06 22.02
N VAL A 38 -0.65 -0.16 22.72
CA VAL A 38 -0.09 0.97 23.49
C VAL A 38 0.38 2.07 22.54
N ILE A 39 1.06 1.72 21.45
CA ILE A 39 1.49 2.70 20.45
C ILE A 39 0.30 3.34 19.74
N SER A 40 -0.73 2.55 19.41
CA SER A 40 -1.93 3.03 18.74
C SER A 40 -2.77 3.94 19.63
N SER A 41 -2.65 3.86 20.96
CA SER A 41 -3.44 4.66 21.91
C SER A 41 -3.33 6.16 21.69
N ASN A 42 -2.14 6.66 21.31
CA ASN A 42 -1.95 8.08 20.98
C ASN A 42 -2.73 8.47 19.72
N PHE A 43 -2.81 7.59 18.73
CA PHE A 43 -3.61 7.81 17.52
C PHE A 43 -5.10 7.75 17.83
N THR A 44 -5.53 6.83 18.69
CA THR A 44 -6.91 6.78 19.21
C THR A 44 -7.30 8.07 19.92
N ALA A 45 -6.46 8.57 20.82
CA ALA A 45 -6.71 9.82 21.53
C ALA A 45 -6.82 11.04 20.59
N GLN A 46 -6.16 10.98 19.43
CA GLN A 46 -6.21 12.02 18.39
C GLN A 46 -7.26 11.76 17.31
N GLN A 47 -8.06 10.69 17.43
CA GLN A 47 -8.98 10.23 16.37
C GLN A 47 -8.29 10.07 15.00
N ASN A 48 -7.02 9.67 15.01
CA ASN A 48 -6.27 9.42 13.79
C ASN A 48 -6.47 7.96 13.36
N HIS A 49 -7.64 7.69 12.79
CA HIS A 49 -8.06 6.36 12.37
C HIS A 49 -7.11 5.74 11.33
N PHE A 50 -6.52 6.55 10.44
CA PHE A 50 -5.54 6.07 9.47
C PHE A 50 -4.26 5.54 10.15
N GLY A 51 -3.77 6.22 11.19
CA GLY A 51 -2.61 5.76 11.96
C GLY A 51 -2.86 4.44 12.70
N ILE A 52 -4.09 4.23 13.18
CA ILE A 52 -4.50 2.96 13.81
C ILE A 52 -4.56 1.84 12.76
N PHE A 53 -5.17 2.11 11.60
CA PHE A 53 -5.20 1.20 10.45
C PHE A 53 -3.79 0.73 10.05
N GLU A 54 -2.84 1.66 9.90
CA GLU A 54 -1.46 1.34 9.53
C GLU A 54 -0.78 0.48 10.60
N ALA A 55 -0.93 0.82 11.88
CA ALA A 55 -0.27 0.12 12.98
C ALA A 55 -0.71 -1.35 13.05
N TRP A 56 -2.01 -1.62 12.96
CA TRP A 56 -2.54 -2.99 12.98
C TRP A 56 -2.25 -3.76 11.70
N THR A 57 -2.20 -3.08 10.54
CA THR A 57 -1.77 -3.71 9.28
C THR A 57 -0.31 -4.16 9.35
N MET A 58 0.58 -3.34 9.93
CA MET A 58 1.97 -3.73 10.17
C MET A 58 2.06 -4.91 11.14
N TYR A 59 1.29 -4.89 12.24
CA TYR A 59 1.23 -6.02 13.15
C TYR A 59 0.81 -7.32 12.44
N LEU A 60 -0.25 -7.28 11.63
CA LEU A 60 -0.70 -8.44 10.85
C LEU A 60 0.41 -8.98 9.95
N SER A 61 1.11 -8.09 9.25
CA SER A 61 2.25 -8.48 8.40
C SER A 61 3.32 -9.23 9.21
N TYR A 62 3.78 -8.64 10.31
CA TYR A 62 4.81 -9.26 11.16
C TYR A 62 4.34 -10.53 11.87
N LEU A 63 3.05 -10.62 12.23
CA LEU A 63 2.45 -11.85 12.75
C LEU A 63 2.49 -12.98 11.71
N MET A 64 2.13 -12.68 10.45
CA MET A 64 2.18 -13.66 9.36
C MET A 64 3.62 -14.11 9.08
N ARG A 65 4.58 -13.18 9.10
CA ARG A 65 6.00 -13.51 9.01
C ARG A 65 6.42 -14.50 10.09
N PHE A 66 6.13 -14.16 11.34
CA PHE A 66 6.54 -14.95 12.50
C PHE A 66 5.90 -16.35 12.46
N ALA A 67 4.62 -16.41 12.09
CA ALA A 67 3.90 -17.67 11.94
C ALA A 67 4.49 -18.55 10.83
N GLU A 68 4.84 -17.99 9.67
CA GLU A 68 5.43 -18.74 8.56
C GLU A 68 6.83 -19.26 8.91
N ARG A 69 7.73 -18.41 9.43
CA ARG A 69 9.11 -18.80 9.78
C ARG A 69 9.16 -19.91 10.83
N ASN A 70 8.25 -19.87 11.79
CA ASN A 70 8.19 -20.85 12.87
C ASN A 70 7.18 -21.99 12.57
N GLN A 71 6.61 -22.03 11.36
CA GLN A 71 5.63 -23.04 10.92
C GLN A 71 4.48 -23.25 11.92
N LEU A 72 3.98 -22.15 12.48
CA LEU A 72 2.96 -22.19 13.53
C LEU A 72 1.62 -22.66 12.98
N ALA A 73 0.95 -23.54 13.73
CA ALA A 73 -0.44 -23.89 13.45
C ALA A 73 -1.34 -22.65 13.59
N VAL A 74 -2.28 -22.48 12.66
CA VAL A 74 -3.22 -21.33 12.62
C VAL A 74 -3.91 -21.11 13.96
N THR A 75 -4.27 -22.19 14.67
CA THR A 75 -4.94 -22.14 15.98
C THR A 75 -4.14 -21.39 17.05
N LEU A 76 -2.83 -21.27 16.93
CA LEU A 76 -1.98 -20.57 17.90
C LEU A 76 -2.07 -19.05 17.82
N TYR A 77 -2.39 -18.51 16.64
CA TYR A 77 -2.40 -17.06 16.38
C TYR A 77 -3.72 -16.54 15.81
N HIS A 78 -4.71 -17.42 15.63
CA HIS A 78 -5.97 -17.07 14.99
C HIS A 78 -6.70 -15.96 15.74
N SER A 79 -6.73 -16.01 17.08
CA SER A 79 -7.40 -14.99 17.91
C SER A 79 -6.79 -13.60 17.68
N GLU A 80 -5.47 -13.50 17.68
CA GLU A 80 -4.76 -12.25 17.55
C GLU A 80 -4.78 -11.73 16.11
N TYR A 81 -4.78 -12.64 15.13
CA TYR A 81 -5.06 -12.30 13.72
C TYR A 81 -6.46 -11.69 13.56
N GLN A 82 -7.51 -12.33 14.10
CA GLN A 82 -8.88 -11.81 14.01
C GLN A 82 -9.03 -10.47 14.73
N LEU A 83 -8.43 -10.35 15.92
CA LEU A 83 -8.43 -9.09 16.66
C LEU A 83 -7.81 -7.97 15.83
N ALA A 84 -6.59 -8.17 15.33
CA ALA A 84 -5.90 -7.14 14.55
C ALA A 84 -6.64 -6.80 13.26
N LYS A 85 -7.19 -7.80 12.56
CA LYS A 85 -8.05 -7.60 11.39
C LYS A 85 -9.28 -6.77 11.74
N GLN A 86 -9.95 -7.06 12.85
CA GLN A 86 -11.12 -6.29 13.29
C GLN A 86 -10.73 -4.83 13.57
N MET A 87 -9.65 -4.61 14.32
CA MET A 87 -9.15 -3.26 14.60
C MET A 87 -8.81 -2.48 13.32
N THR A 88 -8.24 -3.15 12.32
CA THR A 88 -7.98 -2.57 10.99
C THR A 88 -9.28 -2.14 10.31
N ILE A 89 -10.31 -3.00 10.28
CA ILE A 89 -11.59 -2.71 9.62
C ILE A 89 -12.37 -1.64 10.38
N ASP A 90 -12.48 -1.72 11.70
CA ASP A 90 -13.17 -0.73 12.53
C ASP A 90 -12.58 0.67 12.30
N SER A 91 -11.25 0.77 12.26
CA SER A 91 -10.57 2.04 11.98
C SER A 91 -10.87 2.58 10.58
N LEU A 92 -11.01 1.71 9.59
CA LEU A 92 -11.39 2.12 8.23
C LEU A 92 -12.86 2.54 8.15
N GLU A 93 -13.77 1.89 8.88
CA GLU A 93 -15.18 2.27 8.96
C GLU A 93 -15.36 3.63 9.67
N GLU A 94 -14.62 3.86 10.76
CA GLU A 94 -14.57 5.16 11.45
C GLU A 94 -14.02 6.26 10.52
N LEU A 95 -12.93 5.98 9.81
CA LEU A 95 -12.37 6.89 8.81
C LEU A 95 -13.35 7.18 7.66
N TRP A 96 -14.08 6.17 7.21
CA TRP A 96 -15.10 6.36 6.17
C TRP A 96 -16.23 7.26 6.64
N THR A 97 -16.69 7.07 7.87
CA THR A 97 -17.70 7.92 8.51
C THR A 97 -17.21 9.37 8.59
N GLU A 98 -15.98 9.58 9.06
CA GLU A 98 -15.33 10.89 9.12
C GLU A 98 -15.28 11.57 7.74
N ILE A 99 -14.88 10.84 6.70
CA ILE A 99 -14.82 11.35 5.32
C ILE A 99 -16.19 11.82 4.83
N GLN A 100 -17.26 11.11 5.19
CA GLN A 100 -18.61 11.43 4.75
C GLN A 100 -19.17 12.69 5.43
N GLU A 101 -18.71 13.00 6.64
CA GLU A 101 -19.18 14.13 7.44
C GLU A 101 -18.38 15.41 7.17
N ARG A 102 -17.12 15.28 6.74
CA ARG A 102 -16.23 16.40 6.46
C ARG A 102 -16.54 17.10 5.14
N LYS A 103 -16.29 18.41 5.11
CA LYS A 103 -16.40 19.25 3.90
C LYS A 103 -15.12 19.23 3.06
N ASP A 104 -13.97 18.99 3.70
CA ASP A 104 -12.65 18.94 3.07
C ASP A 104 -11.74 17.92 3.78
N PHE A 105 -10.60 17.60 3.14
CA PHE A 105 -9.60 16.67 3.68
C PHE A 105 -8.45 17.37 4.42
N LEU A 106 -8.68 18.56 4.96
CA LEU A 106 -7.67 19.31 5.69
C LEU A 106 -7.68 18.89 7.16
N THR A 107 -6.49 18.77 7.75
CA THR A 107 -6.24 18.30 9.11
C THR A 107 -5.70 19.40 10.03
N GLY A 108 -5.41 20.60 9.51
CA GLY A 108 -4.93 21.73 10.30
C GLY A 108 -4.54 22.93 9.43
N ASN A 109 -3.26 23.27 9.43
CA ASN A 109 -2.74 24.43 8.70
C ASN A 109 -2.89 24.22 7.18
N TYR A 110 -3.73 25.05 6.56
CA TYR A 110 -4.03 25.01 5.12
C TYR A 110 -2.77 24.97 4.25
N LEU A 111 -1.74 25.74 4.60
CA LEU A 111 -0.51 25.82 3.80
C LEU A 111 0.25 24.49 3.82
N GLU A 112 0.47 23.93 4.99
CA GLU A 112 1.14 22.63 5.15
C GLU A 112 0.32 21.52 4.49
N ASP A 113 -1.00 21.50 4.71
CA ASP A 113 -1.86 20.45 4.19
C ASP A 113 -2.03 20.48 2.67
N SER A 114 -2.01 21.67 2.05
CA SER A 114 -2.15 21.81 0.61
C SER A 114 -1.08 21.04 -0.17
N PHE A 115 0.14 20.95 0.38
CA PHE A 115 1.26 20.24 -0.23
C PHE A 115 1.10 18.73 -0.22
N PHE A 116 0.60 18.19 0.90
CA PHE A 116 0.38 16.75 1.07
C PHE A 116 -0.98 16.28 0.55
N HIS A 117 -1.86 17.20 0.17
CA HIS A 117 -3.26 16.92 -0.13
C HIS A 117 -3.45 15.84 -1.20
N GLY A 118 -2.71 15.91 -2.31
CA GLY A 118 -2.79 14.91 -3.38
C GLY A 118 -2.28 13.52 -2.97
N TYR A 119 -1.25 13.47 -2.11
CA TYR A 119 -0.71 12.21 -1.58
C TYR A 119 -1.67 11.58 -0.56
N LYS A 120 -2.20 12.40 0.37
CA LYS A 120 -3.22 11.97 1.34
C LYS A 120 -4.46 11.43 0.63
N LYS A 121 -4.95 12.10 -0.42
CA LYS A 121 -6.06 11.58 -1.23
C LYS A 121 -5.76 10.20 -1.79
N MET A 122 -4.59 9.99 -2.40
CA MET A 122 -4.22 8.67 -2.93
C MET A 122 -4.29 7.56 -1.86
N MET A 123 -3.74 7.84 -0.67
CA MET A 123 -3.77 6.92 0.46
C MET A 123 -5.20 6.62 0.92
N LEU A 124 -6.03 7.67 1.05
CA LEU A 124 -7.44 7.52 1.40
C LEU A 124 -8.21 6.70 0.36
N LEU A 125 -8.02 6.96 -0.94
CA LEU A 125 -8.69 6.20 -1.99
C LEU A 125 -8.32 4.72 -1.93
N GLY A 126 -7.04 4.39 -1.73
CA GLY A 126 -6.61 3.00 -1.57
C GLY A 126 -7.18 2.34 -0.32
N ALA A 127 -7.17 3.04 0.81
CA ALA A 127 -7.71 2.54 2.08
C ALA A 127 -9.23 2.32 2.02
N MET A 128 -9.98 3.25 1.43
CA MET A 128 -11.43 3.11 1.25
C MET A 128 -11.76 2.02 0.23
N SER A 129 -10.94 1.84 -0.81
CA SER A 129 -11.08 0.71 -1.74
C SER A 129 -10.85 -0.64 -1.06
N LEU A 130 -9.91 -0.71 -0.12
CA LEU A 130 -9.69 -1.90 0.72
C LEU A 130 -10.91 -2.18 1.62
N LEU A 131 -11.49 -1.15 2.24
CA LEU A 131 -12.73 -1.28 3.00
C LEU A 131 -13.87 -1.81 2.12
N GLY A 132 -14.06 -1.24 0.94
CA GLY A 132 -15.04 -1.72 -0.03
C GLY A 132 -14.82 -3.19 -0.41
N LEU A 133 -13.58 -3.59 -0.68
CA LEU A 133 -13.24 -4.98 -0.95
C LEU A 133 -13.57 -5.90 0.24
N HIS A 134 -13.30 -5.47 1.47
CA HIS A 134 -13.65 -6.22 2.67
C HIS A 134 -15.15 -6.53 2.71
N HIS A 135 -16.00 -5.52 2.54
CA HIS A 135 -17.45 -5.71 2.57
C HIS A 135 -17.97 -6.59 1.42
N LEU A 136 -17.38 -6.48 0.22
CA LEU A 136 -17.72 -7.36 -0.92
C LEU A 136 -17.42 -8.83 -0.61
N PHE A 137 -16.25 -9.11 -0.06
CA PHE A 137 -15.86 -10.49 0.27
C PHE A 137 -16.61 -11.03 1.48
N ALA A 138 -16.95 -10.18 2.46
CA ALA A 138 -17.73 -10.56 3.61
C ALA A 138 -19.24 -10.70 3.31
N GLY A 139 -19.71 -10.18 2.17
CA GLY A 139 -21.13 -10.15 1.82
C GLY A 139 -21.96 -9.26 2.75
N THR A 140 -21.32 -8.26 3.38
CA THR A 140 -21.98 -7.34 4.31
C THR A 140 -22.60 -6.16 3.57
N LYS A 141 -23.60 -5.52 4.17
CA LYS A 141 -24.25 -4.35 3.57
C LYS A 141 -23.30 -3.15 3.65
N PHE A 142 -22.90 -2.64 2.49
CA PHE A 142 -22.08 -1.44 2.37
C PHE A 142 -22.50 -0.65 1.12
N ASP A 143 -22.46 0.68 1.19
CA ASP A 143 -22.84 1.54 0.08
C ASP A 143 -21.69 1.67 -0.94
N HIS A 144 -21.54 0.63 -1.76
CA HIS A 144 -20.53 0.59 -2.82
C HIS A 144 -20.72 1.68 -3.88
N HIS A 145 -21.96 2.13 -4.11
CA HIS A 145 -22.23 3.18 -5.08
C HIS A 145 -21.64 4.51 -4.59
N LYS A 146 -21.90 4.87 -3.33
CA LYS A 146 -21.34 6.08 -2.72
C LYS A 146 -19.82 6.04 -2.67
N LEU A 147 -19.22 4.90 -2.31
CA LEU A 147 -17.77 4.74 -2.33
C LEU A 147 -17.18 4.86 -3.74
N ALA A 148 -17.79 4.22 -4.75
CA ALA A 148 -17.30 4.30 -6.12
C ALA A 148 -17.34 5.74 -6.63
N HIS A 149 -18.44 6.45 -6.37
CA HIS A 149 -18.58 7.86 -6.70
C HIS A 149 -17.51 8.73 -6.03
N PHE A 150 -17.25 8.50 -4.74
CA PHE A 150 -16.19 9.20 -4.00
C PHE A 150 -14.81 8.99 -4.64
N ILE A 151 -14.47 7.75 -4.99
CA ILE A 151 -13.17 7.44 -5.62
C ILE A 151 -13.06 8.13 -6.98
N GLU A 152 -14.10 8.06 -7.81
CA GLU A 152 -14.12 8.66 -9.14
C GLU A 152 -13.96 10.18 -9.09
N GLN A 153 -14.65 10.83 -8.15
CA GLN A 153 -14.59 12.28 -7.98
C GLN A 153 -13.18 12.78 -7.64
N HIS A 154 -12.43 12.04 -6.82
CA HIS A 154 -11.16 12.50 -6.28
C HIS A 154 -9.92 11.89 -6.95
N PHE A 155 -10.08 10.89 -7.82
CA PHE A 155 -8.95 10.17 -8.41
C PHE A 155 -7.98 11.09 -9.17
N TYR A 156 -8.49 11.99 -10.01
CA TYR A 156 -7.67 12.90 -10.80
C TYR A 156 -6.98 14.00 -9.96
N GLU A 157 -7.33 14.12 -8.69
CA GLU A 157 -6.73 15.05 -7.74
C GLU A 157 -5.58 14.41 -6.93
N THR A 158 -5.31 13.12 -7.17
CA THR A 158 -4.24 12.38 -6.50
C THR A 158 -2.87 12.70 -7.09
N LYS A 159 -1.83 12.46 -6.30
CA LYS A 159 -0.43 12.56 -6.75
C LYS A 159 0.31 11.29 -6.39
N ILE A 160 1.20 10.86 -7.28
CA ILE A 160 2.14 9.76 -7.05
C ILE A 160 3.42 10.37 -6.48
N TRP A 161 3.85 9.90 -5.31
CA TRP A 161 5.11 10.36 -4.68
C TRP A 161 6.30 9.44 -4.98
N GLY A 162 6.04 8.23 -5.47
CA GLY A 162 7.04 7.20 -5.67
C GLY A 162 6.39 5.84 -5.92
N GLU A 163 7.21 4.79 -6.01
CA GLU A 163 6.72 3.44 -6.30
C GLU A 163 5.84 2.85 -5.20
N SER A 164 6.01 3.28 -3.94
CA SER A 164 5.18 2.83 -2.83
C SER A 164 3.72 3.31 -2.91
N ALA A 165 3.43 4.35 -3.70
CA ALA A 165 2.07 4.82 -3.95
C ALA A 165 1.24 3.77 -4.71
N HIS A 166 1.88 2.94 -5.53
CA HIS A 166 1.22 1.96 -6.39
C HIS A 166 0.51 0.84 -5.62
N ALA A 167 0.89 0.59 -4.36
CA ALA A 167 0.15 -0.33 -3.51
C ALA A 167 -1.30 0.14 -3.27
N TYR A 168 -1.49 1.45 -3.04
CA TYR A 168 -2.82 2.04 -2.85
C TYR A 168 -3.64 2.01 -4.14
N THR A 169 -2.99 2.27 -5.28
CA THR A 169 -3.66 2.26 -6.57
C THR A 169 -4.12 0.85 -6.96
N LEU A 170 -3.34 -0.18 -6.62
CA LEU A 170 -3.75 -1.58 -6.80
C LEU A 170 -5.02 -1.93 -6.01
N CYS A 171 -5.16 -1.46 -4.77
CA CYS A 171 -6.38 -1.65 -4.00
C CYS A 171 -7.60 -1.07 -4.74
N THR A 172 -7.48 0.14 -5.27
CA THR A 172 -8.52 0.80 -6.06
C THR A 172 -8.85 0.04 -7.35
N TYR A 173 -7.83 -0.43 -8.06
CA TYR A 173 -7.99 -1.27 -9.24
C TYR A 173 -8.80 -2.54 -8.93
N TRP A 174 -8.41 -3.28 -7.89
CA TRP A 174 -9.09 -4.51 -7.50
C TRP A 174 -10.53 -4.27 -7.04
N TYR A 175 -10.78 -3.16 -6.35
CA TYR A 175 -12.12 -2.73 -5.98
C TYR A 175 -13.00 -2.53 -7.21
N PHE A 176 -12.60 -1.68 -8.16
CA PHE A 176 -13.38 -1.43 -9.37
C PHE A 176 -13.59 -2.69 -10.21
N LYS A 177 -12.60 -3.59 -10.27
CA LYS A 177 -12.75 -4.88 -10.94
C LYS A 177 -13.89 -5.74 -10.36
N LYS A 178 -14.26 -5.52 -9.10
CA LYS A 178 -15.34 -6.26 -8.42
C LYS A 178 -16.70 -5.57 -8.49
N VAL A 179 -16.73 -4.24 -8.39
CA VAL A 179 -18.00 -3.50 -8.30
C VAL A 179 -18.50 -2.96 -9.64
N ASP A 180 -17.60 -2.73 -10.59
CA ASP A 180 -17.96 -2.14 -11.87
C ASP A 180 -17.98 -3.21 -12.95
N ALA A 181 -19.11 -3.28 -13.67
CA ALA A 181 -19.26 -4.10 -14.86
C ALA A 181 -18.66 -3.42 -16.11
N ARG A 182 -18.24 -2.16 -16.01
CA ARG A 182 -17.58 -1.39 -17.07
C ARG A 182 -16.06 -1.48 -16.96
N ASP A 183 -15.41 -0.77 -17.88
CA ASP A 183 -13.96 -0.78 -18.08
C ASP A 183 -13.19 0.20 -17.17
N LYS A 184 -13.78 0.73 -16.10
CA LYS A 184 -13.12 1.73 -15.24
C LYS A 184 -11.83 1.22 -14.61
N SER A 185 -11.79 -0.06 -14.23
CA SER A 185 -10.55 -0.66 -13.70
C SER A 185 -9.40 -0.59 -14.71
N ALA A 186 -9.69 -0.69 -16.01
CA ALA A 186 -8.71 -0.56 -17.07
C ALA A 186 -8.35 0.90 -17.35
N GLU A 187 -9.32 1.81 -17.36
CA GLU A 187 -9.07 3.26 -17.48
C GLU A 187 -8.13 3.75 -16.37
N PHE A 188 -8.36 3.27 -15.14
CA PHE A 188 -7.52 3.56 -13.99
C PHE A 188 -6.09 3.07 -14.21
N LEU A 189 -5.90 1.80 -14.60
CA LEU A 189 -4.57 1.26 -14.92
C LEU A 189 -3.87 2.03 -16.05
N LYS A 190 -4.61 2.42 -17.10
CA LYS A 190 -4.07 3.24 -18.20
C LYS A 190 -3.59 4.60 -17.69
N ALA A 191 -4.37 5.26 -16.84
CA ALA A 191 -4.00 6.53 -16.23
C ALA A 191 -2.73 6.41 -15.36
N LEU A 192 -2.58 5.32 -14.60
CA LEU A 192 -1.38 5.06 -13.80
C LEU A 192 -0.15 4.83 -14.66
N ILE A 193 -0.25 4.01 -15.71
CA ILE A 193 0.88 3.75 -16.62
C ILE A 193 1.34 5.06 -17.27
N ASN A 194 0.39 5.87 -17.75
CA ASN A 194 0.71 7.20 -18.27
C ASN A 194 1.34 8.10 -17.22
N GLY A 195 0.83 8.09 -15.99
CA GLY A 195 1.40 8.84 -14.87
C GLY A 195 2.86 8.44 -14.58
N ILE A 196 3.16 7.14 -14.54
CA ILE A 196 4.53 6.62 -14.40
C ILE A 196 5.40 7.12 -15.56
N ILE A 197 4.92 7.00 -16.80
CA ILE A 197 5.66 7.45 -17.99
C ILE A 197 5.99 8.94 -17.90
N GLU A 198 5.03 9.79 -17.55
CA GLU A 198 5.21 11.24 -17.49
C GLU A 198 6.12 11.68 -16.34
N VAL A 199 5.92 11.18 -15.11
CA VAL A 199 6.77 11.53 -13.96
C VAL A 199 8.22 11.12 -14.22
N ASN A 200 8.41 9.98 -14.86
CA ASN A 200 9.74 9.44 -15.11
C ASN A 200 10.50 10.17 -16.24
N LYS A 201 9.81 10.89 -17.14
CA LYS A 201 10.45 11.75 -18.15
C LYS A 201 11.23 12.92 -17.52
N VAL A 202 10.81 13.39 -16.35
CA VAL A 202 11.39 14.58 -15.69
C VAL A 202 12.31 14.16 -14.55
N ASP A 203 11.74 13.57 -13.50
CA ASP A 203 12.40 13.40 -12.21
C ASP A 203 12.74 11.95 -11.91
N GLY A 204 11.92 11.00 -12.37
CA GLY A 204 12.01 9.60 -11.95
C GLY A 204 11.06 9.31 -10.79
N LEU A 205 11.08 8.07 -10.28
CA LEU A 205 10.29 7.68 -9.12
C LEU A 205 11.21 7.19 -8.00
N ALA A 206 10.85 7.57 -6.78
CA ALA A 206 11.47 7.01 -5.58
C ALA A 206 11.22 5.50 -5.49
N ASN A 207 12.18 4.76 -4.97
CA ASN A 207 12.04 3.31 -4.78
C ASN A 207 10.86 2.98 -3.81
N PRO A 208 10.37 1.72 -3.77
CA PRO A 208 9.22 1.33 -2.97
C PRO A 208 9.38 1.46 -1.44
N TYR A 209 10.58 1.72 -0.92
CA TYR A 209 10.83 1.85 0.52
C TYR A 209 10.66 3.26 1.07
N TYR A 210 10.48 4.26 0.20
CA TYR A 210 10.28 5.65 0.62
C TYR A 210 8.80 5.97 0.80
N GLY A 211 8.50 6.63 1.92
CA GLY A 211 7.17 7.10 2.26
C GLY A 211 6.84 8.44 1.60
N VAL A 212 5.61 8.91 1.86
CA VAL A 212 5.15 10.23 1.41
C VAL A 212 6.04 11.33 2.00
N GLU A 213 6.42 11.19 3.27
CA GLU A 213 7.22 12.17 3.99
C GLU A 213 8.62 12.29 3.40
N ASP A 214 9.27 11.17 3.13
CA ASP A 214 10.62 11.16 2.54
C ASP A 214 10.61 11.83 1.16
N CYS A 215 9.67 11.43 0.30
CA CYS A 215 9.52 11.99 -1.05
C CYS A 215 9.11 13.46 -1.03
N ALA A 216 8.25 13.87 -0.10
CA ALA A 216 7.89 15.27 0.05
C ALA A 216 9.10 16.09 0.48
N LEU A 217 9.86 15.66 1.49
CA LEU A 217 11.06 16.35 1.95
C LEU A 217 12.10 16.49 0.83
N HIS A 218 12.31 15.44 0.04
CA HIS A 218 13.18 15.50 -1.14
C HIS A 218 12.71 16.59 -2.11
N ASN A 219 11.43 16.59 -2.49
CA ASN A 219 10.88 17.54 -3.46
C ASN A 219 10.86 18.99 -2.96
N PHE A 220 10.71 19.22 -1.64
CA PHE A 220 10.65 20.57 -1.08
C PHE A 220 12.02 21.16 -0.75
N LEU A 221 12.88 20.34 -0.15
CA LEU A 221 14.16 20.81 0.40
C LEU A 221 15.34 20.51 -0.53
N ASN A 222 15.11 19.83 -1.66
CA ASN A 222 16.16 19.29 -2.54
C ASN A 222 17.22 18.52 -1.73
N GLN A 223 16.77 17.76 -0.74
CA GLN A 223 17.65 16.93 0.08
C GLN A 223 17.84 15.58 -0.61
N ASP A 224 19.09 15.12 -0.75
CA ASP A 224 19.43 13.80 -1.27
C ASP A 224 19.14 12.68 -0.25
N THR A 225 17.90 12.63 0.25
CA THR A 225 17.42 11.63 1.22
C THR A 225 16.76 10.43 0.57
N VAL A 226 16.45 10.52 -0.72
CA VAL A 226 15.65 9.54 -1.46
C VAL A 226 16.41 9.03 -2.67
N GLU A 227 16.50 7.71 -2.83
CA GLU A 227 16.99 7.09 -4.06
C GLU A 227 15.90 7.17 -5.13
N ILE A 228 16.17 7.97 -6.17
CA ILE A 228 15.29 8.14 -7.32
C ILE A 228 15.91 7.45 -8.54
N ASP A 229 15.18 6.47 -9.06
CA ASP A 229 15.60 5.74 -10.25
C ASP A 229 14.89 6.30 -11.50
N LYS A 230 15.64 7.05 -12.32
CA LYS A 230 15.16 7.44 -13.65
C LYS A 230 15.12 6.22 -14.57
N LYS A 231 14.03 6.09 -15.31
CA LYS A 231 13.70 5.01 -16.25
C LYS A 231 13.71 3.60 -15.64
N HIS A 232 13.43 3.49 -14.35
CA HIS A 232 13.15 2.21 -13.73
C HIS A 232 11.76 2.21 -13.13
N SER A 233 11.13 1.04 -13.09
CA SER A 233 9.90 0.86 -12.33
C SER A 233 9.77 -0.55 -11.79
N TYR A 234 9.22 -0.64 -10.58
CA TYR A 234 8.93 -1.90 -9.91
C TYR A 234 7.53 -2.43 -10.22
N TYR A 235 6.60 -1.54 -10.60
CA TYR A 235 5.19 -1.89 -10.82
C TYR A 235 4.77 -1.89 -12.29
N LEU A 236 5.50 -1.19 -13.17
CA LEU A 236 5.09 -0.99 -14.57
C LEU A 236 4.87 -2.31 -15.31
N GLU A 237 5.76 -3.31 -15.16
CA GLU A 237 5.59 -4.62 -15.77
C GLU A 237 4.31 -5.32 -15.29
N GLY A 238 4.04 -5.27 -13.98
CA GLY A 238 2.82 -5.80 -13.39
C GLY A 238 1.57 -5.15 -13.95
N PHE A 239 1.56 -3.83 -14.10
CA PHE A 239 0.43 -3.09 -14.67
C PHE A 239 0.18 -3.41 -16.14
N ILE A 240 1.25 -3.57 -16.93
CA ILE A 240 1.15 -4.01 -18.32
C ILE A 240 0.49 -5.39 -18.37
N ASN A 241 0.97 -6.33 -17.57
CA ASN A 241 0.40 -7.68 -17.51
C ASN A 241 -1.08 -7.65 -17.12
N LEU A 242 -1.49 -6.81 -16.16
CA LEU A 242 -2.90 -6.64 -15.78
C LEU A 242 -3.76 -6.13 -16.94
N LEU A 243 -3.29 -5.17 -17.74
CA LEU A 243 -4.01 -4.70 -18.93
C LEU A 243 -4.07 -5.72 -20.05
N VAL A 244 -2.98 -6.45 -20.29
CA VAL A 244 -2.93 -7.54 -21.28
C VAL A 244 -3.92 -8.65 -20.91
N LEU A 245 -4.01 -9.02 -19.63
CA LEU A 245 -4.99 -10.00 -19.12
C LEU A 245 -6.46 -9.56 -19.31
N GLN A 246 -6.71 -8.27 -19.50
CA GLN A 246 -8.03 -7.71 -19.80
C GLN A 246 -8.25 -7.44 -21.30
N ASN A 247 -7.38 -7.95 -22.17
CA ASN A 247 -7.43 -7.78 -23.63
C ASN A 247 -7.16 -6.36 -24.16
N TYR A 248 -6.53 -5.46 -23.37
CA TYR A 248 -6.12 -4.12 -23.82
C TYR A 248 -4.74 -4.09 -24.51
N LYS A 249 -4.46 -5.10 -25.34
CA LYS A 249 -3.17 -5.23 -26.04
C LYS A 249 -2.92 -4.06 -27.01
N ASN A 250 -3.97 -3.52 -27.60
CA ASN A 250 -3.88 -2.41 -28.55
C ASN A 250 -3.41 -1.13 -27.86
N GLU A 251 -3.91 -0.85 -26.66
CA GLU A 251 -3.50 0.31 -25.86
C GLU A 251 -2.06 0.20 -25.40
N ILE A 252 -1.65 -0.98 -24.93
CA ILE A 252 -0.24 -1.24 -24.61
C ILE A 252 0.64 -1.03 -25.84
N ARG A 253 0.20 -1.43 -27.04
CA ARG A 253 0.95 -1.21 -28.28
C ARG A 253 1.22 0.27 -28.57
N PHE A 254 0.26 1.15 -28.27
CA PHE A 254 0.46 2.61 -28.43
C PHE A 254 1.46 3.17 -27.42
N LEU A 255 1.43 2.68 -26.18
CA LEU A 255 2.34 3.09 -25.10
C LEU A 255 3.71 2.39 -25.17
N TRP A 256 3.84 1.33 -25.96
CA TRP A 256 5.00 0.43 -25.94
C TRP A 256 6.31 1.14 -26.21
N ARG A 257 6.29 2.13 -27.10
CA ARG A 257 7.49 2.93 -27.41
C ARG A 257 8.05 3.57 -26.14
N ASP A 258 7.20 4.22 -25.35
CA ASP A 258 7.61 4.90 -24.12
C ASP A 258 7.98 3.89 -23.03
N ILE A 259 7.19 2.82 -22.89
CA ILE A 259 7.44 1.71 -21.95
C ILE A 259 8.78 1.04 -22.23
N SER A 260 9.15 0.84 -23.51
CA SER A 260 10.36 0.10 -23.89
C SER A 260 11.67 0.75 -23.43
N TYR A 261 11.63 2.01 -22.99
CA TYR A 261 12.76 2.71 -22.41
C TYR A 261 12.94 2.49 -20.91
N PHE A 262 11.99 1.81 -20.25
CA PHE A 262 12.08 1.49 -18.83
C PHE A 262 12.85 0.20 -18.60
N VAL A 263 13.59 0.14 -17.50
CA VAL A 263 14.09 -1.09 -16.90
C VAL A 263 13.06 -1.54 -15.86
N PHE A 264 12.55 -2.76 -16.01
CA PHE A 264 11.69 -3.37 -15.01
C PHE A 264 12.55 -3.93 -13.88
N LYS A 265 12.24 -3.53 -12.65
CA LYS A 265 12.94 -4.00 -11.45
C LYS A 265 12.05 -4.94 -10.64
N ASP A 266 12.61 -6.03 -10.15
CA ASP A 266 12.00 -6.91 -9.17
C ASP A 266 12.98 -7.20 -8.02
N PHE A 267 12.47 -7.24 -6.78
CA PHE A 267 13.27 -7.63 -5.63
C PHE A 267 12.98 -9.09 -5.28
N ARG A 268 13.97 -9.97 -5.47
CA ARG A 268 13.85 -11.39 -5.17
C ARG A 268 14.32 -11.66 -3.76
N LEU A 269 13.36 -12.06 -2.93
CA LEU A 269 13.58 -12.43 -1.53
C LEU A 269 14.33 -13.76 -1.43
N ASN A 270 15.19 -13.89 -0.41
CA ASN A 270 15.84 -15.17 -0.10
C ASN A 270 14.86 -16.16 0.57
N GLU A 271 13.95 -15.63 1.40
CA GLU A 271 12.91 -16.38 2.10
C GLU A 271 11.52 -15.78 1.75
N THR A 272 10.50 -16.62 1.60
CA THR A 272 9.14 -16.17 1.24
C THR A 272 8.48 -15.37 2.36
N SER A 273 8.67 -15.79 3.61
CA SER A 273 8.16 -15.10 4.81
C SER A 273 8.64 -13.66 4.94
N ASP A 274 9.77 -13.36 4.32
CA ASP A 274 10.43 -12.07 4.33
C ASP A 274 9.71 -11.03 3.44
N PHE A 275 8.68 -11.44 2.70
CA PHE A 275 7.72 -10.59 2.00
C PHE A 275 6.93 -9.71 2.97
N TYR A 276 6.67 -10.21 4.17
CA TYR A 276 5.90 -9.52 5.19
C TYR A 276 6.69 -8.48 5.98
N CYS A 277 7.99 -8.31 5.71
CA CYS A 277 8.82 -7.29 6.34
C CYS A 277 8.50 -5.90 5.78
N TRP A 278 8.57 -4.88 6.63
CA TRP A 278 8.51 -3.48 6.16
C TRP A 278 9.66 -3.15 5.20
N ARG A 279 10.89 -3.56 5.56
CA ARG A 279 12.07 -3.38 4.71
C ARG A 279 12.93 -4.62 4.71
N ASN A 280 13.24 -5.12 3.52
CA ASN A 280 14.11 -6.27 3.37
C ASN A 280 15.52 -5.85 2.90
N LYS A 281 16.55 -6.32 3.60
CA LYS A 281 17.97 -6.10 3.27
C LYS A 281 18.65 -7.34 2.67
N LEU A 282 17.97 -8.48 2.72
CA LEU A 282 18.46 -9.80 2.34
C LEU A 282 17.69 -10.28 1.11
N GLY A 283 18.24 -9.98 -0.05
CA GLY A 283 17.69 -10.42 -1.33
C GLY A 283 18.56 -9.96 -2.48
N LYS A 284 18.06 -10.16 -3.69
CA LYS A 284 18.74 -9.71 -4.90
C LYS A 284 17.78 -8.87 -5.71
N GLU A 285 18.19 -7.64 -5.99
CA GLU A 285 17.54 -6.84 -7.01
C GLU A 285 17.86 -7.44 -8.38
N HIS A 286 16.82 -7.59 -9.18
CA HIS A 286 16.92 -8.04 -10.55
C HIS A 286 16.31 -6.96 -11.45
N SER A 287 16.90 -6.80 -12.63
CA SER A 287 16.61 -5.70 -13.54
C SER A 287 16.60 -6.23 -14.96
N VAL A 288 15.52 -5.97 -15.68
CA VAL A 288 15.30 -6.47 -17.03
C VAL A 288 14.86 -5.34 -17.93
N LEU A 289 15.50 -5.22 -19.08
CA LEU A 289 14.97 -4.38 -20.15
C LEU A 289 13.86 -5.15 -20.90
N PRO A 290 12.71 -4.53 -21.18
CA PRO A 290 11.69 -5.12 -22.02
C PRO A 290 12.26 -5.43 -23.40
N LYS A 291 11.77 -6.50 -24.01
CA LYS A 291 12.17 -6.85 -25.38
C LYS A 291 11.67 -5.75 -26.33
N LEU A 292 12.53 -5.29 -27.24
CA LEU A 292 12.18 -4.26 -28.23
C LEU A 292 10.92 -4.59 -29.04
N LYS A 293 10.71 -5.89 -29.31
CA LYS A 293 9.46 -6.42 -29.86
C LYS A 293 8.89 -7.42 -28.86
N GLN A 294 7.65 -7.17 -28.45
CA GLN A 294 6.91 -8.10 -27.61
C GLN A 294 5.66 -8.54 -28.36
N GLU A 295 5.57 -9.84 -28.62
CA GLU A 295 4.39 -10.48 -29.18
C GLU A 295 3.53 -10.96 -28.01
N TRP A 296 2.28 -10.48 -27.93
CA TRP A 296 1.34 -10.74 -26.85
C TRP A 296 0.15 -11.54 -27.34
#